data_AF-A0A0A9W488-F1
#
_entry.id   AF-A0A0A9W488-F1
#
_cell.length_a   1.000
_cell.length_b   1.000
_cell.length_c   1.000
_cell.angle_alpha   90.00
_cell.angle_beta   90.00
_cell.angle_gamma   90.00
#
_symmetry.space_group_name_H-M   'P 1'
#
loop_
_entity.id
_entity.type
_entity.pdbx_description
1 polymer ?
#
loop_
_entity_poly.entity_id
_entity_poly.type
_entity_poly.pdbx_seq_one_letter_code
_entity_poly.pdbx_strand_id
1 'polypeptide(L)'
;PAAASVTPPEVTHVSPPPKNQAPAPASTPSLIDEVVADPVETFLESKPVREKKMELEKKLETLRKKQDKERLRLQASQDPDKPRTKFYMSNKLVKRLSSKNMYFSSSQDGESEADNEVVGRSIPRSQSERMLAVFKDHINQERELLEKYHELVFGCAQKVMVVAQTQQLKMLHVLLERETSDVMRRLQANRRQEVKALAKQHRDRDELVRMKREVASAVVEKGVHERVRLTELYEKKREELEKQHNEVKNQLSGKKAEAKATLERELEEKCTRLEQEIELEPRSSER
;
A
#
# COMPACT_ATOMS: atom_id res chain seq x y z
N PRO A 1 28.43 -90.33 44.12
CA PRO A 1 27.99 -89.68 42.85
C PRO A 1 27.69 -88.19 43.08
N ALA A 2 28.71 -87.36 42.89
CA ALA A 2 28.65 -85.91 43.09
C ALA A 2 28.11 -85.22 41.83
N ALA A 3 27.10 -84.37 41.99
CA ALA A 3 26.49 -83.60 40.92
C ALA A 3 27.37 -82.38 40.59
N ALA A 4 27.93 -82.35 39.37
CA ALA A 4 28.66 -81.21 38.84
C ALA A 4 27.67 -80.18 38.27
N SER A 5 27.64 -79.00 38.86
CA SER A 5 26.97 -77.81 38.36
C SER A 5 27.75 -77.23 37.18
N VAL A 6 27.16 -77.31 35.97
CA VAL A 6 27.70 -76.68 34.75
C VAL A 6 27.04 -75.31 34.58
N THR A 7 27.81 -74.24 34.78
CA THR A 7 27.44 -72.88 34.41
C THR A 7 27.77 -72.63 32.93
N PRO A 8 26.89 -71.98 32.14
CA PRO A 8 27.20 -71.60 30.76
C PRO A 8 28.06 -70.31 30.71
N PRO A 9 28.86 -70.11 29.65
CA PRO A 9 29.76 -68.97 29.54
C PRO A 9 29.01 -67.67 29.19
N GLU A 10 29.43 -66.60 29.83
CA GLU A 10 29.04 -65.22 29.64
C GLU A 10 29.36 -64.75 28.21
N VAL A 11 28.32 -64.51 27.41
CA VAL A 11 28.44 -63.94 26.06
C VAL A 11 28.65 -62.43 26.23
N THR A 12 29.91 -62.01 26.13
CA THR A 12 30.29 -60.59 26.06
C THR A 12 29.81 -60.02 24.73
N HIS A 13 28.72 -59.25 24.78
CA HIS A 13 28.22 -58.47 23.67
C HIS A 13 29.23 -57.34 23.38
N VAL A 14 30.08 -57.52 22.37
CA VAL A 14 30.96 -56.45 21.89
C VAL A 14 30.11 -55.46 21.10
N SER A 15 29.80 -54.33 21.73
CA SER A 15 29.16 -53.18 21.09
C SER A 15 30.03 -52.65 19.95
N PRO A 16 29.46 -52.31 18.77
CA PRO A 16 30.20 -51.63 17.71
C PRO A 16 30.58 -50.20 18.13
N PRO A 17 31.69 -49.65 17.60
CA PRO A 17 32.20 -48.34 18.02
C PRO A 17 31.21 -47.21 17.67
N PRO A 18 31.18 -46.12 18.46
CA PRO A 18 30.27 -45.02 18.23
C PRO A 18 30.59 -44.35 16.88
N LYS A 19 29.57 -44.24 16.02
CA LYS A 19 29.62 -43.37 14.85
C LYS A 19 29.91 -41.95 15.35
N ASN A 20 31.05 -41.40 14.97
CA ASN A 20 31.35 -39.97 15.08
C ASN A 20 30.19 -39.18 14.45
N GLN A 21 29.27 -38.70 15.27
CA GLN A 21 28.37 -37.63 14.87
C GLN A 21 29.25 -36.39 14.71
N ALA A 22 29.48 -35.99 13.47
CA ALA A 22 30.01 -34.68 13.19
C ALA A 22 29.10 -33.64 13.87
N PRO A 23 29.66 -32.63 14.55
CA PRO A 23 28.85 -31.57 15.12
C PRO A 23 28.05 -30.91 13.98
N ALA A 24 26.75 -30.68 14.24
CA ALA A 24 25.87 -29.95 13.32
C ALA A 24 26.58 -28.67 12.86
N PRO A 25 26.68 -28.39 11.55
CA PRO A 25 27.34 -27.18 11.10
C PRO A 25 26.55 -25.99 11.64
N ALA A 26 27.23 -25.16 12.43
CA ALA A 26 26.73 -23.86 12.84
C ALA A 26 26.15 -23.15 11.62
N SER A 27 24.86 -22.86 11.69
CA SER A 27 24.11 -22.13 10.69
C SER A 27 24.75 -20.76 10.52
N THR A 28 25.60 -20.63 9.51
CA THR A 28 25.89 -19.34 8.90
C THR A 28 24.54 -18.74 8.49
N PRO A 29 24.26 -17.46 8.77
CA PRO A 29 23.02 -16.84 8.34
C PRO A 29 22.92 -17.03 6.83
N SER A 30 21.93 -17.81 6.41
CA SER A 30 21.71 -18.05 5.00
C SER A 30 21.16 -16.76 4.42
N LEU A 31 21.58 -16.39 3.21
CA LEU A 31 21.08 -15.21 2.50
C LEU A 31 19.54 -15.23 2.32
N ILE A 32 18.91 -16.39 2.55
CA ILE A 32 17.47 -16.57 2.64
C ILE A 32 16.83 -15.82 3.81
N ASP A 33 17.53 -15.71 4.94
CA ASP A 33 17.01 -15.10 6.18
C ASP A 33 16.99 -13.57 6.10
N GLU A 34 17.79 -13.00 5.19
CA GLU A 34 17.83 -11.56 4.92
C GLU A 34 16.63 -11.09 4.08
N VAL A 35 15.92 -11.99 3.39
CA VAL A 35 14.73 -11.63 2.60
C VAL A 35 13.52 -11.47 3.53
N VAL A 36 13.23 -10.22 3.88
CA VAL A 36 12.14 -9.81 4.78
C VAL A 36 11.30 -8.71 4.11
N ALA A 37 10.03 -8.62 4.46
CA ALA A 37 9.15 -7.56 3.95
C ALA A 37 9.63 -6.16 4.38
N ASP A 38 9.63 -5.20 3.45
CA ASP A 38 9.94 -3.82 3.78
C ASP A 38 8.81 -3.21 4.63
N PRO A 39 9.13 -2.38 5.65
CA PRO A 39 8.13 -1.80 6.52
C PRO A 39 7.28 -0.75 5.78
N VAL A 40 6.02 -0.57 6.22
CA VAL A 40 5.02 0.27 5.53
C VAL A 40 5.46 1.73 5.35
N GLU A 41 6.28 2.23 6.28
CA GLU A 41 6.87 3.57 6.28
C GLU A 41 7.67 3.83 5.00
N THR A 42 8.41 2.83 4.52
CA THR A 42 9.25 2.96 3.31
C THR A 42 8.42 3.32 2.07
N PHE A 43 7.20 2.78 1.99
CA PHE A 43 6.30 3.03 0.86
C PHE A 43 5.64 4.40 0.95
N LEU A 44 5.34 4.86 2.18
CA LEU A 44 4.76 6.19 2.44
C LEU A 44 5.77 7.33 2.25
N GLU A 45 7.07 7.04 2.33
CA GLU A 45 8.16 7.99 2.10
C GLU A 45 8.71 7.94 0.67
N SER A 46 8.16 7.05 -0.15
CA SER A 46 8.59 6.88 -1.53
C SER A 46 8.49 8.18 -2.33
N LYS A 47 9.43 8.36 -3.26
CA LYS A 47 9.47 9.53 -4.17
C LYS A 47 8.11 9.87 -4.80
N PRO A 48 7.36 8.93 -5.43
CA PRO A 48 6.07 9.26 -6.04
C PRO A 48 5.02 9.72 -5.01
N VAL A 49 5.07 9.22 -3.78
CA VAL A 49 4.18 9.69 -2.70
C VAL A 49 4.52 11.12 -2.29
N ARG A 50 5.81 11.43 -2.09
CA ARG A 50 6.26 12.79 -1.76
C ARG A 50 5.88 13.79 -2.84
N GLU A 51 6.03 13.43 -4.11
CA GLU A 51 5.60 14.26 -5.23
C GLU A 51 4.10 14.57 -5.19
N LYS A 52 3.25 13.59 -4.87
CA LYS A 52 1.80 13.81 -4.74
C LYS A 52 1.43 14.67 -3.54
N LYS A 53 2.12 14.53 -2.41
CA LYS A 53 1.94 15.40 -1.23
C LYS A 53 2.31 16.86 -1.54
N MET A 54 3.46 17.09 -2.19
CA MET A 54 3.86 18.43 -2.62
C MET A 54 2.88 19.04 -3.66
N GLU A 55 2.33 18.21 -4.55
CA GLU A 55 1.33 18.67 -5.52
C GLU A 55 0.02 19.08 -4.84
N LEU A 56 -0.43 18.33 -3.83
CA LEU A 56 -1.58 18.69 -2.99
C LEU A 56 -1.35 20.02 -2.27
N GLU A 57 -0.21 20.21 -1.61
CA GLU A 57 0.12 21.44 -0.89
C GLU A 57 0.05 22.67 -1.80
N LYS A 58 0.60 22.59 -3.01
CA LYS A 58 0.52 23.69 -4.00
C LYS A 58 -0.92 23.99 -4.42
N LYS A 59 -1.77 22.96 -4.56
CA LYS A 59 -3.18 23.15 -4.94
C LYS A 59 -4.00 23.72 -3.79
N LEU A 60 -3.77 23.28 -2.56
CA LEU A 60 -4.40 23.86 -1.36
C LEU A 60 -4.03 25.33 -1.19
N GLU A 61 -2.75 25.67 -1.37
CA GLU A 61 -2.28 27.05 -1.30
C GLU A 61 -2.95 27.94 -2.37
N THR A 62 -3.12 27.41 -3.58
CA THR A 62 -3.82 28.12 -4.65
C THR A 62 -5.32 28.29 -4.34
N LEU A 63 -5.95 27.27 -3.73
CA LEU A 63 -7.35 27.29 -3.34
C LEU A 63 -7.61 28.31 -2.23
N ARG A 64 -6.74 28.38 -1.21
CA ARG A 64 -6.78 29.39 -0.14
C ARG A 64 -6.71 30.81 -0.70
N LYS A 65 -5.74 31.08 -1.59
CA LYS A 65 -5.61 32.39 -2.27
C LYS A 65 -6.84 32.78 -3.09
N LYS A 66 -7.56 31.82 -3.67
CA LYS A 66 -8.82 32.09 -4.39
C LYS A 66 -9.93 32.47 -3.42
N GLN A 67 -10.03 31.75 -2.30
CA GLN A 67 -11.01 32.04 -1.23
C GLN A 67 -10.81 33.44 -0.65
N ASP A 68 -9.58 33.81 -0.31
CA ASP A 68 -9.29 35.13 0.27
C ASP A 68 -9.69 36.27 -0.66
N LYS A 69 -9.45 36.10 -1.97
CA LYS A 69 -9.88 37.06 -2.99
C LYS A 69 -11.40 37.15 -3.12
N GLU A 70 -12.10 36.02 -3.09
CA GLU A 70 -13.57 36.00 -3.14
C GLU A 70 -14.19 36.59 -1.87
N ARG A 71 -13.64 36.28 -0.68
CA ARG A 71 -14.04 36.86 0.60
C ARG A 71 -13.87 38.37 0.59
N LEU A 72 -12.70 38.88 0.17
CA LEU A 72 -12.44 40.32 0.07
C LEU A 72 -13.40 41.01 -0.91
N ARG A 73 -13.74 40.37 -2.04
CA ARG A 73 -14.71 40.91 -3.01
C ARG A 73 -16.11 41.04 -2.40
N LEU A 74 -16.55 40.06 -1.63
CA LEU A 74 -17.86 40.09 -0.97
C LEU A 74 -17.88 41.12 0.17
N GLN A 75 -16.80 41.26 0.93
CA GLN A 75 -16.69 42.23 2.02
C GLN A 75 -16.58 43.67 1.48
N ALA A 76 -15.88 43.90 0.36
CA ALA A 76 -15.84 45.21 -0.29
C ALA A 76 -17.21 45.69 -0.81
N SER A 77 -18.17 44.78 -1.01
CA SER A 77 -19.55 45.13 -1.36
C SER A 77 -20.42 45.53 -0.15
N GLN A 78 -19.87 45.44 1.07
CA GLN A 78 -20.51 45.77 2.35
C GLN A 78 -20.24 47.22 2.80
N ASP A 79 -19.19 47.86 2.29
CA ASP A 79 -18.76 49.21 2.69
C ASP A 79 -19.75 50.29 2.20
N PRO A 80 -20.55 50.92 3.10
CA PRO A 80 -21.57 51.90 2.72
C PRO A 80 -20.97 53.27 2.36
N ASP A 81 -19.71 53.53 2.69
CA ASP A 81 -19.03 54.82 2.48
C ASP A 81 -18.28 54.92 1.15
N LYS A 82 -18.22 53.84 0.36
CA LYS A 82 -17.79 53.93 -1.03
C LYS A 82 -18.98 54.27 -1.91
N PRO A 83 -18.98 55.41 -2.64
CA PRO A 83 -20.04 55.73 -3.57
C PRO A 83 -20.18 54.58 -4.55
N ARG A 84 -21.36 53.96 -4.55
CA ARG A 84 -21.79 52.92 -5.48
C ARG A 84 -21.58 53.44 -6.89
N THR A 85 -20.39 53.23 -7.44
CA THR A 85 -19.99 53.85 -8.70
C THR A 85 -20.80 53.17 -9.78
N LYS A 86 -21.82 53.87 -10.28
CA LYS A 86 -22.85 53.40 -11.21
C LYS A 86 -22.31 53.01 -12.61
N PHE A 87 -21.00 52.91 -12.79
CA PHE A 87 -20.38 52.66 -14.09
C PHE A 87 -20.36 51.19 -14.54
N TYR A 88 -20.70 50.23 -13.68
CA TYR A 88 -20.71 48.80 -14.05
C TYR A 88 -22.11 48.22 -14.33
N MET A 89 -23.09 49.07 -14.66
CA MET A 89 -24.42 48.65 -15.15
C MET A 89 -24.76 49.20 -16.54
N SER A 90 -23.79 49.77 -17.26
CA SER A 90 -23.95 50.15 -18.66
C SER A 90 -23.01 49.32 -19.53
N ASN A 91 -23.44 48.11 -19.89
CA ASN A 91 -23.20 47.53 -21.22
C ASN A 91 -23.83 46.14 -21.30
N LYS A 92 -25.09 46.12 -21.75
CA LYS A 92 -25.67 45.19 -22.75
C LYS A 92 -27.20 45.36 -22.77
N LEU A 93 -27.64 46.55 -23.19
CA LEU A 93 -29.02 46.76 -23.63
C LEU A 93 -29.00 47.25 -25.09
N VAL A 94 -28.66 46.34 -26.01
CA VAL A 94 -28.93 46.44 -27.44
C VAL A 94 -28.99 44.99 -27.92
N LYS A 95 -29.97 44.50 -28.70
CA LYS A 95 -30.76 45.14 -29.74
C LYS A 95 -32.02 44.28 -29.96
N ARG A 96 -33.15 44.96 -30.19
CA ARG A 96 -34.43 44.38 -30.61
C ARG A 96 -34.26 43.38 -31.75
N LEU A 97 -34.84 42.20 -31.62
CA LEU A 97 -35.49 41.53 -32.75
C LEU A 97 -36.93 41.22 -32.34
N SER A 98 -37.83 42.08 -32.81
CA SER A 98 -39.23 41.76 -32.97
C SER A 98 -39.33 40.75 -34.10
N SER A 99 -39.98 39.63 -33.86
CA SER A 99 -40.58 38.78 -34.89
C SER A 99 -41.83 38.14 -34.30
N LYS A 100 -42.92 38.91 -34.45
CA LYS A 100 -44.30 38.50 -34.72
C LYS A 100 -44.50 36.98 -34.89
N ASN A 101 -45.31 36.37 -34.03
CA ASN A 101 -46.29 35.39 -34.48
C ASN A 101 -47.55 35.46 -33.60
N MET A 102 -48.70 35.48 -34.26
CA MET A 102 -50.03 35.67 -33.67
C MET A 102 -50.66 34.35 -33.20
N TYR A 103 -51.86 34.51 -32.60
CA TYR A 103 -52.87 33.55 -32.11
C TYR A 103 -52.80 33.30 -30.60
N PHE A 104 -53.63 33.97 -29.79
CA PHE A 104 -55.08 33.82 -29.57
C PHE A 104 -55.42 32.61 -28.69
N SER A 105 -55.63 32.86 -27.40
CA SER A 105 -56.90 32.55 -26.74
C SER A 105 -57.01 33.33 -25.44
N SER A 106 -58.06 34.14 -25.34
CA SER A 106 -58.62 34.70 -24.11
C SER A 106 -58.96 33.62 -23.09
N SER A 107 -58.78 33.90 -21.80
CA SER A 107 -59.86 33.94 -20.78
C SER A 107 -59.31 33.97 -19.34
N GLN A 108 -59.81 34.98 -18.60
CA GLN A 108 -60.18 34.99 -17.17
C GLN A 108 -59.13 34.89 -16.05
N ASP A 109 -59.12 35.99 -15.27
CA ASP A 109 -59.21 36.11 -13.80
C ASP A 109 -59.06 34.86 -12.93
N GLY A 110 -58.30 35.03 -11.83
CA GLY A 110 -58.37 34.17 -10.65
C GLY A 110 -57.16 34.34 -9.72
N GLU A 111 -57.33 35.14 -8.66
CA GLU A 111 -56.53 35.05 -7.43
C GLU A 111 -56.61 33.63 -6.83
N SER A 112 -55.50 33.10 -6.33
CA SER A 112 -55.36 32.53 -4.98
C SER A 112 -54.14 31.62 -4.84
N GLU A 113 -53.40 31.91 -3.78
CA GLU A 113 -52.80 30.96 -2.83
C GLU A 113 -51.68 30.01 -3.24
N ALA A 114 -50.78 29.86 -2.27
CA ALA A 114 -49.57 29.09 -2.29
C ALA A 114 -49.82 27.58 -2.36
N ASP A 115 -48.92 26.84 -3.02
CA ASP A 115 -48.22 25.74 -2.34
C ASP A 115 -46.94 25.35 -3.11
N ASN A 116 -46.09 24.73 -2.34
CA ASN A 116 -44.67 24.47 -2.39
C ASN A 116 -44.29 23.30 -3.32
N GLU A 117 -43.24 23.48 -4.14
CA GLU A 117 -42.14 22.51 -4.36
C GLU A 117 -41.26 22.98 -5.52
N VAL A 118 -40.33 23.90 -5.22
CA VAL A 118 -39.15 24.09 -6.06
C VAL A 118 -37.95 23.71 -5.23
N VAL A 119 -37.57 22.43 -5.33
CA VAL A 119 -36.37 21.87 -4.74
C VAL A 119 -35.14 22.66 -5.23
N GLY A 120 -34.67 23.56 -4.36
CA GLY A 120 -33.27 23.55 -3.94
C GLY A 120 -32.23 24.35 -4.73
N ARG A 121 -32.62 25.33 -5.55
CA ARG A 121 -31.68 26.41 -5.97
C ARG A 121 -32.33 27.78 -5.80
N SER A 122 -32.70 28.11 -4.56
CA SER A 122 -33.00 29.50 -4.22
C SER A 122 -31.71 30.32 -4.31
N ILE A 123 -31.71 31.34 -5.16
CA ILE A 123 -30.65 32.36 -5.20
C ILE A 123 -30.55 32.95 -3.79
N PRO A 124 -29.35 33.01 -3.17
CA PRO A 124 -29.24 33.48 -1.79
C PRO A 124 -29.79 34.91 -1.68
N ARG A 125 -30.85 35.05 -0.88
CA ARG A 125 -31.67 36.27 -0.80
C ARG A 125 -30.99 37.35 0.03
N SER A 126 -30.20 36.99 1.05
CA SER A 126 -29.43 37.94 1.88
C SER A 126 -27.92 37.93 1.58
N GLN A 127 -27.20 39.00 1.94
CA GLN A 127 -25.74 39.05 1.80
C GLN A 127 -25.02 38.00 2.65
N SER A 128 -25.49 37.77 3.88
CA SER A 128 -25.01 36.72 4.78
C SER A 128 -25.21 35.33 4.15
N GLU A 129 -26.37 35.09 3.51
CA GLU A 129 -26.65 33.84 2.80
C GLU A 129 -25.72 33.63 1.58
N ARG A 130 -25.41 34.70 0.83
CA ARG A 130 -24.40 34.65 -0.26
C ARG A 130 -23.00 34.32 0.28
N MET A 131 -22.64 34.86 1.44
CA MET A 131 -21.34 34.63 2.06
C MET A 131 -21.23 33.18 2.56
N LEU A 132 -22.27 32.66 3.21
CA LEU A 132 -22.38 31.26 3.61
C LEU A 132 -22.24 30.31 2.42
N ALA A 133 -22.91 30.59 1.31
CA ALA A 133 -22.83 29.75 0.11
C ALA A 133 -21.39 29.66 -0.43
N VAL A 134 -20.67 30.78 -0.51
CA VAL A 134 -19.27 30.80 -0.97
C VAL A 134 -18.35 30.05 -0.01
N PHE A 135 -18.56 30.16 1.30
CA PHE A 135 -17.79 29.39 2.28
C PHE A 135 -18.05 27.88 2.18
N LYS A 136 -19.31 27.47 2.06
CA LYS A 136 -19.69 26.06 1.86
C LYS A 136 -19.08 25.50 0.58
N ASP A 137 -19.16 26.23 -0.52
CA ASP A 137 -18.53 25.84 -1.80
C ASP A 137 -17.01 25.71 -1.68
N HIS A 138 -16.35 26.60 -0.94
CA HIS A 138 -14.91 26.49 -0.71
C HIS A 138 -14.55 25.23 0.08
N ILE A 139 -15.28 24.95 1.17
CA ILE A 139 -15.02 23.75 1.98
C ILE A 139 -15.26 22.48 1.15
N ASN A 140 -16.30 22.47 0.30
CA ASN A 140 -16.55 21.35 -0.61
C ASN A 140 -15.40 21.17 -1.61
N GLN A 141 -14.88 22.24 -2.20
CA GLN A 141 -13.72 22.17 -3.09
C GLN A 141 -12.46 21.66 -2.37
N GLU A 142 -12.26 22.06 -1.12
CA GLU A 142 -11.14 21.59 -0.29
C GLU A 142 -11.30 20.09 0.04
N ARG A 143 -12.50 19.67 0.43
CA ARG A 143 -12.86 18.27 0.68
C ARG A 143 -12.58 17.39 -0.54
N GLU A 144 -13.15 17.72 -1.69
CA GLU A 144 -12.96 16.97 -2.94
C GLU A 144 -11.48 16.89 -3.32
N LEU A 145 -10.72 17.98 -3.13
CA LEU A 145 -9.29 18.01 -3.43
C LEU A 145 -8.51 17.10 -2.49
N LEU A 146 -8.77 17.18 -1.18
CA LEU A 146 -8.12 16.35 -0.16
C LEU A 146 -8.42 14.87 -0.37
N GLU A 147 -9.69 14.49 -0.59
CA GLU A 147 -10.11 13.11 -0.87
C GLU A 147 -9.45 12.57 -2.15
N LYS A 148 -9.42 13.37 -3.22
CA LYS A 148 -8.76 13.00 -4.47
C LYS A 148 -7.27 12.70 -4.26
N TYR A 149 -6.56 13.55 -3.51
CA TYR A 149 -5.14 13.34 -3.27
C TYR A 149 -4.86 12.25 -2.25
N HIS A 150 -5.76 12.02 -1.29
CA HIS A 150 -5.70 10.87 -0.40
C HIS A 150 -5.66 9.57 -1.21
N GLU A 151 -6.59 9.40 -2.16
CA GLU A 151 -6.60 8.23 -3.05
C GLU A 151 -5.35 8.13 -3.92
N LEU A 152 -4.87 9.25 -4.48
CA LEU A 152 -3.66 9.25 -5.29
C LEU A 152 -2.40 8.88 -4.49
N VAL A 153 -2.25 9.44 -3.28
CA VAL A 153 -1.11 9.19 -2.39
C VAL A 153 -1.05 7.71 -1.99
N PHE A 154 -2.15 7.17 -1.46
CA PHE A 154 -2.19 5.77 -1.05
C PHE A 154 -2.14 4.81 -2.25
N GLY A 155 -2.71 5.19 -3.39
CA GLY A 155 -2.58 4.44 -4.63
C GLY A 155 -1.14 4.38 -5.15
N CYS A 156 -0.35 5.44 -4.99
CA CYS A 156 1.09 5.42 -5.28
C CYS A 156 1.85 4.50 -4.31
N ALA A 157 1.60 4.62 -3.00
CA ALA A 157 2.23 3.78 -2.00
C ALA A 157 1.94 2.28 -2.25
N GLN A 158 0.69 1.94 -2.55
CA GLN A 158 0.28 0.57 -2.86
C GLN A 158 1.00 0.01 -4.09
N LYS A 159 1.15 0.80 -5.16
CA LYS A 159 1.88 0.37 -6.36
C LYS A 159 3.35 0.07 -6.04
N VAL A 160 4.02 0.94 -5.28
CA VAL A 160 5.42 0.73 -4.87
C VAL A 160 5.56 -0.53 -4.02
N MET A 161 4.66 -0.72 -3.05
CA MET A 161 4.62 -1.91 -2.21
C MET A 161 4.47 -3.20 -3.03
N VAL A 162 3.52 -3.26 -3.97
CA VAL A 162 3.29 -4.45 -4.81
C VAL A 162 4.54 -4.78 -5.64
N VAL A 163 5.22 -3.76 -6.18
CA VAL A 163 6.47 -3.95 -6.93
C VAL A 163 7.57 -4.51 -6.03
N ALA A 164 7.75 -3.95 -4.83
CA ALA A 164 8.74 -4.42 -3.87
C ALA A 164 8.48 -5.88 -3.45
N GLN A 165 7.24 -6.21 -3.09
CA GLN A 165 6.83 -7.57 -2.72
C GLN A 165 7.10 -8.58 -3.85
N THR A 166 6.78 -8.21 -5.09
CA THR A 166 7.06 -9.04 -6.27
C THR A 166 8.57 -9.25 -6.46
N GLN A 167 9.37 -8.21 -6.23
CA GLN A 167 10.83 -8.29 -6.36
C GLN A 167 11.44 -9.19 -5.28
N GLN A 168 10.94 -9.14 -4.05
CA GLN A 168 11.40 -10.00 -2.95
C GLN A 168 11.11 -11.48 -3.23
N LEU A 169 9.92 -11.82 -3.76
CA LEU A 169 9.60 -13.20 -4.17
C LEU A 169 10.49 -13.70 -5.30
N LYS A 170 10.79 -12.84 -6.29
CA LYS A 170 11.74 -13.17 -7.36
C LYS A 170 13.15 -13.40 -6.82
N MET A 171 13.61 -12.57 -5.88
CA MET A 171 14.91 -12.73 -5.23
C MET A 171 14.99 -14.08 -4.53
N LEU A 172 13.94 -14.45 -3.78
CA LEU A 172 13.87 -15.73 -3.08
C LEU A 172 13.98 -16.92 -4.06
N HIS A 173 13.32 -16.85 -5.21
CA HIS A 173 13.43 -17.87 -6.25
C HIS A 173 14.85 -17.97 -6.84
N VAL A 174 15.46 -16.82 -7.18
CA VAL A 174 16.84 -16.75 -7.70
C VAL A 174 17.85 -17.34 -6.71
N LEU A 175 17.65 -17.10 -5.41
CA LEU A 175 18.48 -17.67 -4.35
C LEU A 175 18.37 -19.21 -4.30
N LEU A 176 17.15 -19.77 -4.41
CA LEU A 176 16.94 -21.22 -4.48
C LEU A 176 17.68 -21.85 -5.67
N GLU A 177 17.56 -21.25 -6.86
CA GLU A 177 18.22 -21.74 -8.07
C GLU A 177 19.74 -21.72 -7.92
N ARG A 178 20.28 -20.65 -7.34
CA ARG A 178 21.71 -20.48 -7.10
C ARG A 178 22.22 -21.51 -6.10
N GLU A 179 21.58 -21.66 -4.94
CA GLU A 179 22.00 -22.61 -3.92
C GLU A 179 21.88 -24.06 -4.39
N THR A 180 20.82 -24.38 -5.13
CA THR A 180 20.66 -25.69 -5.77
C THR A 180 21.81 -25.98 -6.72
N SER A 181 22.18 -25.01 -7.56
CA SER A 181 23.30 -25.13 -8.50
C SER A 181 24.63 -25.33 -7.77
N ASP A 182 24.85 -24.61 -6.69
CA ASP A 182 26.09 -24.70 -5.89
C ASP A 182 26.21 -26.02 -5.13
N VAL A 183 25.11 -26.55 -4.60
CA VAL A 183 25.04 -27.92 -4.05
C VAL A 183 25.44 -28.93 -5.11
N MET A 184 24.82 -28.89 -6.30
CA MET A 184 25.08 -29.87 -7.35
C MET A 184 26.53 -29.80 -7.83
N ARG A 185 27.09 -28.58 -7.94
CA ARG A 185 28.51 -28.36 -8.27
C ARG A 185 29.44 -28.98 -7.22
N ARG A 186 29.15 -28.76 -5.93
CA ARG A 186 29.91 -29.35 -4.82
C ARG A 186 29.85 -30.87 -4.81
N LEU A 187 28.67 -31.46 -5.01
CA LEU A 187 28.49 -32.91 -5.10
C LEU A 187 29.30 -33.52 -6.25
N GLN A 188 29.30 -32.89 -7.43
CA GLN A 188 30.10 -33.36 -8.57
C GLN A 188 31.61 -33.20 -8.34
N ALA A 189 32.04 -32.13 -7.66
CA ALA A 189 33.45 -31.94 -7.29
C ALA A 189 33.92 -33.02 -6.31
N ASN A 190 33.13 -33.30 -5.28
CA ASN A 190 33.41 -34.35 -4.29
C ASN A 190 33.46 -35.73 -4.96
N ARG A 191 32.50 -36.05 -5.84
CA ARG A 191 32.50 -37.28 -6.65
C ARG A 191 33.82 -37.47 -7.40
N ARG A 192 34.32 -36.41 -8.07
CA ARG A 192 35.57 -36.47 -8.83
C ARG A 192 36.77 -36.75 -7.92
N GLN A 193 36.78 -36.17 -6.72
CA GLN A 193 37.83 -36.42 -5.73
C GLN A 193 37.78 -37.85 -5.19
N GLU A 194 36.59 -38.35 -4.86
CA GLU A 194 36.37 -39.72 -4.36
C GLU A 194 36.74 -40.78 -5.40
N VAL A 195 36.32 -40.61 -6.66
CA VAL A 195 36.70 -41.51 -7.77
C VAL A 195 38.22 -41.53 -7.98
N LYS A 196 38.90 -40.39 -7.84
CA LYS A 196 40.37 -40.31 -7.89
C LYS A 196 41.02 -41.03 -6.71
N ALA A 197 40.44 -40.96 -5.52
CA ALA A 197 40.93 -41.67 -4.34
C ALA A 197 40.76 -43.19 -4.48
N LEU A 198 39.59 -43.65 -4.93
CA LEU A 198 39.31 -45.07 -5.18
C LEU A 198 40.30 -45.68 -6.18
N ALA A 199 40.64 -44.96 -7.26
CA ALA A 199 41.60 -45.41 -8.26
C ALA A 199 43.02 -45.60 -7.70
N LYS A 200 43.37 -44.96 -6.58
CA LYS A 200 44.66 -45.16 -5.90
C LYS A 200 44.62 -46.32 -4.90
N GLN A 201 43.45 -46.62 -4.34
CA GLN A 201 43.28 -47.61 -3.28
C GLN A 201 43.04 -49.03 -3.82
N HIS A 202 42.30 -49.18 -4.92
CA HIS A 202 41.91 -50.49 -5.44
C HIS A 202 42.74 -50.89 -6.66
N ARG A 203 43.33 -52.10 -6.61
CA ARG A 203 44.06 -52.72 -7.73
C ARG A 203 43.19 -53.65 -8.58
N ASP A 204 42.14 -54.22 -7.99
CA ASP A 204 41.14 -55.01 -8.72
C ASP A 204 40.25 -54.07 -9.54
N ARG A 205 40.20 -54.34 -10.85
CA ARG A 205 39.46 -53.57 -11.83
C ARG A 205 37.95 -53.69 -11.61
N ASP A 206 37.44 -54.86 -11.30
CA ASP A 206 36.00 -55.10 -11.22
C ASP A 206 35.43 -54.50 -9.93
N GLU A 207 36.14 -54.65 -8.81
CA GLU A 207 35.82 -53.98 -7.56
C GLU A 207 35.86 -52.45 -7.72
N LEU A 208 36.88 -51.90 -8.39
CA LEU A 208 36.96 -50.46 -8.66
C LEU A 208 35.78 -49.96 -9.50
N VAL A 209 35.33 -50.73 -10.49
CA VAL A 209 34.16 -50.39 -11.30
C VAL A 209 32.88 -50.44 -10.45
N ARG A 210 32.72 -51.44 -9.57
CA ARG A 210 31.58 -51.51 -8.64
C ARG A 210 31.53 -50.29 -7.74
N MET A 211 32.64 -49.95 -7.07
CA MET A 211 32.74 -48.79 -6.18
C MET A 211 32.45 -47.47 -6.89
N LYS A 212 32.93 -47.28 -8.13
CA LYS A 212 32.61 -46.08 -8.92
C LYS A 212 31.11 -45.95 -9.24
N ARG A 213 30.41 -47.07 -9.44
CA ARG A 213 28.95 -47.09 -9.64
C ARG A 213 28.22 -46.73 -8.36
N GLU A 214 28.62 -47.30 -7.22
CA GLU A 214 28.06 -46.97 -5.91
C GLU A 214 28.22 -45.48 -5.58
N VAL A 215 29.41 -44.91 -5.79
CA VAL A 215 29.66 -43.48 -5.63
C VAL A 215 28.76 -42.63 -6.55
N ALA A 216 28.55 -43.07 -7.80
CA ALA A 216 27.66 -42.36 -8.72
C ALA A 216 26.20 -42.38 -8.23
N SER A 217 25.70 -43.54 -7.76
CA SER A 217 24.36 -43.67 -7.19
C SER A 217 24.19 -42.81 -5.94
N ALA A 218 25.16 -42.83 -5.01
CA ALA A 218 25.13 -42.03 -3.80
C ALA A 218 25.12 -40.51 -4.07
N VAL A 219 25.82 -40.06 -5.11
CA VAL A 219 25.81 -38.63 -5.52
C VAL A 219 24.45 -38.21 -6.05
N VAL A 220 23.77 -39.07 -6.82
CA VAL A 220 22.41 -38.81 -7.31
C VAL A 220 21.43 -38.76 -6.15
N GLU A 221 21.48 -39.74 -5.24
CA GLU A 221 20.60 -39.78 -4.06
C GLU A 221 20.77 -38.54 -3.18
N LYS A 222 22.02 -38.16 -2.86
CA LYS A 222 22.33 -36.91 -2.13
C LYS A 222 21.83 -35.67 -2.88
N GLY A 223 21.96 -35.63 -4.20
CA GLY A 223 21.50 -34.52 -5.02
C GLY A 223 19.97 -34.38 -5.03
N VAL A 224 19.24 -35.49 -5.08
CA VAL A 224 17.78 -35.49 -4.96
C VAL A 224 17.36 -35.03 -3.57
N HIS A 225 17.97 -35.60 -2.52
CA HIS A 225 17.66 -35.24 -1.13
C HIS A 225 17.88 -33.74 -0.86
N GLU A 226 19.04 -33.19 -1.23
CA GLU A 226 19.33 -31.78 -0.97
C GLU A 226 18.44 -30.84 -1.80
N ARG A 227 18.07 -31.22 -3.04
CA ARG A 227 17.09 -30.44 -3.83
C ARG A 227 15.72 -30.39 -3.16
N VAL A 228 15.24 -31.52 -2.65
CA VAL A 228 13.96 -31.58 -1.92
C VAL A 228 14.04 -30.71 -0.66
N ARG A 229 15.09 -30.89 0.15
CA ARG A 229 15.34 -30.11 1.36
C ARG A 229 15.39 -28.60 1.10
N LEU A 230 16.11 -28.16 0.06
CA LEU A 230 16.16 -26.75 -0.32
C LEU A 230 14.80 -26.25 -0.79
N THR A 231 14.08 -27.03 -1.60
CA THR A 231 12.74 -26.65 -2.06
C THR A 231 11.81 -26.42 -0.88
N GLU A 232 11.73 -27.36 0.07
CA GLU A 232 10.90 -27.24 1.27
C GLU A 232 11.29 -26.02 2.13
N LEU A 233 12.59 -25.75 2.28
CA LEU A 233 13.09 -24.59 3.02
C LEU A 233 12.63 -23.27 2.38
N TYR A 234 12.77 -23.14 1.07
CA TYR A 234 12.39 -21.94 0.33
C TYR A 234 10.88 -21.78 0.20
N GLU A 235 10.12 -22.87 0.15
CA GLU A 235 8.66 -22.84 0.23
C GLU A 235 8.19 -22.30 1.59
N LYS A 236 8.77 -22.80 2.69
CA LYS A 236 8.47 -22.30 4.03
C LYS A 236 8.83 -20.82 4.17
N LYS A 237 9.99 -20.39 3.64
CA LYS A 237 10.35 -18.97 3.65
C LYS A 237 9.39 -18.13 2.81
N ARG A 238 8.98 -18.62 1.64
CA ARG A 238 8.01 -17.94 0.77
C ARG A 238 6.69 -17.71 1.52
N GLU A 239 6.16 -18.72 2.19
CA GLU A 239 4.93 -18.61 2.98
C GLU A 239 5.06 -17.58 4.11
N GLU A 240 6.19 -17.58 4.83
CA GLU A 240 6.47 -16.58 5.85
C GLU A 240 6.52 -15.16 5.25
N LEU A 241 7.22 -15.00 4.14
CA LEU A 241 7.35 -13.72 3.45
C LEU A 241 5.99 -13.22 2.92
N GLU A 242 5.16 -14.09 2.38
CA GLU A 242 3.80 -13.77 1.94
C GLU A 242 2.90 -13.37 3.12
N LYS A 243 3.06 -14.02 4.28
CA LYS A 243 2.38 -13.61 5.51
C LYS A 243 2.80 -12.21 5.93
N GLN A 244 4.10 -11.89 5.90
CA GLN A 244 4.60 -10.54 6.17
C GLN A 244 4.07 -9.53 5.14
N HIS A 245 4.00 -9.89 3.85
CA HIS A 245 3.43 -9.02 2.80
C HIS A 245 1.96 -8.69 3.07
N ASN A 246 1.17 -9.66 3.53
CA ASN A 246 -0.22 -9.45 3.88
C ASN A 246 -0.38 -8.58 5.12
N GLU A 247 0.48 -8.75 6.12
CA GLU A 247 0.52 -7.87 7.28
C GLU A 247 0.81 -6.41 6.87
N VAL A 248 1.81 -6.18 6.02
CA VAL A 248 2.13 -4.84 5.52
C VAL A 248 0.99 -4.25 4.68
N LYS A 249 0.28 -5.06 3.88
CA LYS A 249 -0.93 -4.62 3.16
C LYS A 249 -2.03 -4.17 4.13
N ASN A 250 -2.26 -4.93 5.19
CA ASN A 250 -3.24 -4.60 6.22
C ASN A 250 -2.87 -3.30 6.93
N GLN A 251 -1.59 -3.13 7.30
CA GLN A 251 -1.10 -1.90 7.90
C GLN A 251 -1.27 -0.69 6.97
N LEU A 252 -0.96 -0.82 5.69
CA LEU A 252 -1.15 0.26 4.71
C LEU A 252 -2.64 0.61 4.57
N SER A 253 -3.52 -0.39 4.53
CA SER A 253 -4.97 -0.19 4.50
C SER A 253 -5.50 0.46 5.79
N GLY A 254 -4.96 0.06 6.95
CA GLY A 254 -5.27 0.66 8.25
C GLY A 254 -4.88 2.14 8.29
N LYS A 255 -3.64 2.46 7.91
CA LYS A 255 -3.16 3.85 7.81
C LYS A 255 -3.97 4.68 6.81
N LYS A 256 -4.44 4.06 5.71
CA LYS A 256 -5.35 4.72 4.76
C LYS A 256 -6.68 5.08 5.44
N ALA A 257 -7.32 4.12 6.11
CA ALA A 257 -8.60 4.34 6.78
C ALA A 257 -8.47 5.38 7.91
N GLU A 258 -7.42 5.30 8.73
CA GLU A 258 -7.15 6.24 9.82
C GLU A 258 -6.93 7.67 9.30
N ALA A 259 -6.11 7.82 8.24
CA ALA A 259 -5.89 9.12 7.62
C ALA A 259 -7.16 9.70 7.00
N LYS A 260 -8.03 8.85 6.43
CA LYS A 260 -9.33 9.27 5.90
C LYS A 260 -10.27 9.74 7.01
N ALA A 261 -10.40 8.97 8.09
CA ALA A 261 -11.24 9.34 9.23
C ALA A 261 -10.76 10.64 9.90
N THR A 262 -9.44 10.83 10.00
CA THR A 262 -8.84 12.07 10.51
C THR A 262 -9.21 13.26 9.63
N LEU A 263 -9.08 13.12 8.31
CA LEU A 263 -9.42 14.14 7.33
C LEU A 263 -10.91 14.51 7.36
N GLU A 264 -11.80 13.52 7.45
CA GLU A 264 -13.25 13.73 7.54
C GLU A 264 -13.61 14.52 8.80
N ARG A 265 -13.05 14.14 9.95
CA ARG A 265 -13.23 14.85 11.23
C ARG A 265 -12.72 16.29 11.16
N GLU A 266 -11.52 16.53 10.63
CA GLU A 266 -10.96 17.88 10.51
C GLU A 266 -11.82 18.79 9.60
N LEU A 267 -12.39 18.23 8.53
CA LEU A 267 -13.29 18.97 7.64
C LEU A 267 -14.64 19.26 8.29
N GLU A 268 -15.19 18.32 9.07
CA GLU A 268 -16.43 18.52 9.82
C GLU A 268 -16.27 19.55 10.94
N GLU A 269 -15.15 19.51 11.67
CA GLU A 269 -14.78 20.54 12.65
C GLU A 269 -14.62 21.91 11.96
N LYS A 270 -14.04 21.96 10.75
CA LYS A 270 -13.91 23.20 9.99
C LYS A 270 -15.27 23.76 9.52
N CYS A 271 -16.18 22.89 9.06
CA CYS A 271 -17.55 23.26 8.71
C CYS A 271 -18.29 23.86 9.91
N THR A 272 -18.31 23.15 11.04
CA THR A 272 -19.05 23.56 12.24
C THR A 272 -18.54 24.89 12.81
N ARG A 273 -17.22 25.11 12.84
CA ARG A 273 -16.67 26.41 13.26
C ARG A 273 -17.07 27.56 12.34
N LEU A 274 -17.06 27.36 11.02
CA LEU A 274 -17.44 28.41 10.07
C LEU A 274 -18.92 28.74 10.15
N GLU A 275 -19.78 27.74 10.38
CA GLU A 275 -21.20 27.96 10.63
C GLU A 275 -21.42 28.76 11.92
N GLN A 276 -20.70 28.44 13.01
CA GLN A 276 -20.73 29.21 14.26
C GLN A 276 -20.21 30.64 14.09
N GLU A 277 -19.10 30.86 13.38
CA GLU A 277 -18.53 32.20 13.16
C GLU A 277 -19.51 33.11 12.42
N ILE A 278 -20.28 32.57 11.47
CA ILE A 278 -21.25 33.33 10.70
C ILE A 278 -22.58 33.50 11.44
N GLU A 279 -23.01 32.52 12.23
CA GLU A 279 -24.20 32.63 13.10
C GLU A 279 -24.00 33.61 14.26
N LEU A 280 -22.75 33.80 14.70
CA LEU A 280 -22.35 34.85 15.65
C LEU A 280 -22.15 36.22 14.97
N GLU A 281 -22.08 36.26 13.64
CA GLU A 281 -22.01 37.50 12.84
C GLU A 281 -23.41 38.08 12.51
N PRO A 282 -24.33 38.18 13.48
CA PRO A 282 -25.23 39.33 13.48
C PRO A 282 -25.57 39.84 14.90
N ARG A 283 -24.95 40.96 15.31
CA ARG A 283 -25.53 42.01 16.19
C ARG A 283 -24.64 43.24 16.47
N SER A 284 -23.58 43.49 15.70
CA SER A 284 -22.77 44.72 15.85
C SER A 284 -23.29 45.93 15.07
N SER A 285 -24.43 45.82 14.37
CA SER A 285 -25.06 46.94 13.65
C SER A 285 -26.26 47.57 14.39
N GLU A 286 -26.46 47.26 15.67
CA GLU A 286 -27.33 48.04 16.55
C GLU A 286 -26.48 48.68 17.66
N ARG A 287 -25.85 49.82 17.36
CA ARG A 287 -25.57 50.92 18.30
C ARG A 287 -25.01 52.13 17.57
#